data_AF-A0A6C0LEZ0-F1
#
_entry.id   AF-A0A6C0LEZ0-F1
#
_cell.length_a   1.000
_cell.length_b   1.000
_cell.length_c   1.000
_cell.angle_alpha   90.00
_cell.angle_beta   90.00
_cell.angle_gamma   90.00
#
_symmetry.space_group_name_H-M   'P 1'
#
loop_
_entity.id
_entity.type
_entity.pdbx_description
1 polymer ?
#
loop_
_entity_poly.entity_id
_entity_poly.type
_entity_poly.pdbx_seq_one_letter_code
_entity_poly.pdbx_strand_id
1 'polypeptide(L)'
;MLTRTDTNIAINYETAKHAVNFDISFGEGKDDEDEKERKNFTKNYDVEVFESGEEESDDYAKGYRVVTNEGPLVIKLGNIRIKNEIKNESSRYEYAIGFAVDNEAPEYFHDYSTIPSNIERDGTLWTIPANNGTSYNFDQNPNAKYQWMVKKALDEGYKPTEEELKLGMEETSQNTGLIYLTFMVYRKLKPEPVFNTRGATRGSSGARFGYGNEVESASVKSTFEYVSGTERYVLPIRLRVSDDSAISNINCSQHLKGASLNALRRQTMTVPF
;
A
#
# COMPACT_ATOMS: atom_id res chain seq x y z
N MET A 1 20.67 13.27 -7.74
CA MET A 1 21.04 13.99 -6.48
C MET A 1 19.79 14.09 -5.60
N LEU A 2 19.85 14.44 -4.31
CA LEU A 2 18.61 14.85 -3.63
C LEU A 2 18.18 16.18 -4.25
N THR A 3 16.98 16.22 -4.84
CA THR A 3 16.48 17.42 -5.52
C THR A 3 15.61 18.26 -4.60
N ARG A 4 14.70 17.62 -3.86
CA ARG A 4 13.78 18.28 -2.91
C ARG A 4 13.19 17.29 -1.89
N THR A 5 12.49 17.83 -0.91
CA THR A 5 11.67 17.07 0.04
C THR A 5 10.22 17.52 -0.06
N ASP A 6 9.33 16.57 -0.37
CA ASP A 6 7.89 16.76 -0.43
C ASP A 6 7.21 16.04 0.76
N THR A 7 5.91 16.27 0.99
CA THR A 7 5.12 15.51 1.99
C THR A 7 4.11 14.55 1.35
N ASN A 8 4.08 14.49 0.02
CA ASN A 8 3.26 13.61 -0.80
C ASN A 8 3.94 13.37 -2.17
N ILE A 9 3.56 12.30 -2.84
CA ILE A 9 3.94 12.00 -4.23
C ILE A 9 2.69 12.18 -5.09
N ALA A 10 2.70 13.17 -5.99
CA ALA A 10 1.66 13.33 -7.00
C ALA A 10 1.93 12.38 -8.17
N ILE A 11 1.12 11.33 -8.30
CA ILE A 11 1.19 10.38 -9.40
C ILE A 11 0.26 10.82 -10.52
N ASN A 12 0.82 10.89 -11.73
CA ASN A 12 0.12 11.19 -12.97
C ASN A 12 0.66 10.22 -14.02
N TYR A 13 -0.20 9.38 -14.59
CA TYR A 13 0.16 8.54 -15.73
C TYR A 13 -1.03 8.35 -16.66
N GLU A 14 -0.74 8.09 -17.93
CA GLU A 14 -1.73 7.69 -18.92
C GLU A 14 -1.61 6.20 -19.17
N THR A 15 -2.74 5.54 -19.42
CA THR A 15 -2.73 4.15 -19.84
C THR A 15 -3.89 3.81 -20.77
N ALA A 16 -3.54 3.38 -21.98
CA ALA A 16 -4.40 3.13 -23.14
C ALA A 16 -5.36 4.26 -23.55
N LYS A 17 -6.36 4.55 -22.71
CA LYS A 17 -7.40 5.59 -22.91
C LYS A 17 -7.85 6.22 -21.59
N HIS A 18 -7.01 6.14 -20.55
CA HIS A 18 -7.30 6.62 -19.21
C HIS A 18 -6.16 7.49 -18.71
N ALA A 19 -6.46 8.74 -18.35
CA ALA A 19 -5.59 9.53 -17.51
C ALA A 19 -5.89 9.18 -16.04
N VAL A 20 -4.85 8.84 -15.28
CA VAL A 20 -4.91 8.44 -13.86
C VAL A 20 -4.09 9.42 -13.04
N ASN A 21 -4.72 10.04 -12.04
CA ASN A 21 -4.08 11.02 -11.16
C ASN A 21 -4.44 10.72 -9.70
N PHE A 22 -3.47 10.70 -8.78
CA PHE A 22 -3.72 10.56 -7.34
C PHE A 22 -2.50 11.00 -6.53
N ASP A 23 -2.71 11.29 -5.25
CA ASP A 23 -1.65 11.61 -4.30
C ASP A 23 -1.38 10.41 -3.39
N ILE A 24 -0.10 10.08 -3.20
CA ILE A 24 0.37 9.15 -2.16
C ILE A 24 0.98 9.95 -1.03
N SER A 25 0.69 9.62 0.22
CA SER A 25 1.37 10.15 1.41
C SER A 25 1.61 9.03 2.41
N PHE A 26 2.62 9.20 3.27
CA PHE A 26 3.05 8.19 4.23
C PHE A 26 2.97 8.76 5.64
N GLY A 27 2.78 7.92 6.65
CA GLY A 27 2.77 8.36 8.05
C GLY A 27 2.93 7.21 9.03
N GLU A 28 3.15 7.58 10.29
CA GLU A 28 3.32 6.65 11.41
C GLU A 28 1.94 6.14 11.88
N GLY A 29 1.74 4.82 11.81
CA GLY A 29 0.55 4.18 12.36
C GLY A 29 0.71 3.79 13.82
N LYS A 30 -0.24 3.00 14.33
CA LYS A 30 -0.17 2.39 15.67
C LYS A 30 -0.20 0.87 15.61
N ASP A 31 0.49 0.24 16.55
CA ASP A 31 0.33 -1.18 16.90
C ASP A 31 -0.83 -1.24 17.91
N ASP A 32 -2.05 -1.44 17.40
CA ASP A 32 -3.33 -1.33 18.12
C ASP A 32 -4.30 -2.39 17.55
N GLU A 33 -5.34 -2.79 18.30
CA GLU A 33 -6.37 -3.69 17.79
C GLU A 33 -7.43 -2.96 16.93
N ASP A 34 -7.65 -1.66 17.16
CA ASP A 34 -8.61 -0.86 16.38
C ASP A 34 -7.99 -0.43 15.03
N GLU A 35 -8.53 -0.97 13.93
CA GLU A 35 -8.17 -0.61 12.54
C GLU A 35 -8.19 0.91 12.29
N LYS A 36 -9.09 1.65 12.93
CA LYS A 36 -9.19 3.09 12.79
C LYS A 36 -8.04 3.81 13.47
N GLU A 37 -7.60 3.37 14.65
CA GLU A 37 -6.47 3.96 15.37
C GLU A 37 -5.13 3.56 14.75
N ARG A 38 -4.99 2.30 14.32
CA ARG A 38 -3.84 1.79 13.53
C ARG A 38 -3.52 2.68 12.32
N LYS A 39 -4.55 3.03 11.55
CA LYS A 39 -4.46 3.77 10.28
C LYS A 39 -4.45 5.30 10.44
N ASN A 40 -4.61 5.83 11.65
CA ASN A 40 -4.75 7.27 11.88
C ASN A 40 -3.41 7.93 12.19
N PHE A 41 -2.93 8.76 11.26
CA PHE A 41 -1.74 9.58 11.43
C PHE A 41 -2.05 11.06 11.20
N THR A 42 -1.35 11.94 11.92
CA THR A 42 -1.59 13.40 11.91
C THR A 42 -0.49 14.21 11.23
N LYS A 43 0.67 13.59 10.99
CA LYS A 43 1.82 14.17 10.28
C LYS A 43 2.24 13.22 9.18
N ASN A 44 2.44 13.75 7.98
CA ASN A 44 3.06 12.99 6.91
C ASN A 44 4.55 12.80 7.23
N TYR A 45 5.11 11.67 6.82
CA TYR A 45 6.55 11.50 6.68
C TYR A 45 7.09 12.33 5.50
N ASP A 46 8.36 12.72 5.60
CA ASP A 46 9.07 13.40 4.53
C ASP A 46 9.39 12.44 3.38
N VAL A 47 9.20 12.91 2.15
CA VAL A 47 9.52 12.19 0.92
C VAL A 47 10.65 12.92 0.20
N GLU A 48 11.85 12.38 0.29
CA GLU A 48 13.01 12.80 -0.49
C GLU A 48 12.85 12.38 -1.95
N VAL A 49 12.92 13.35 -2.86
CA VAL A 49 12.77 13.16 -4.31
C VAL A 49 14.14 13.28 -4.98
N PHE A 50 14.49 12.27 -5.77
CA PHE A 50 15.75 12.18 -6.52
C PHE A 50 15.44 12.22 -8.01
N GLU A 51 15.98 13.21 -8.70
CA GLU A 51 15.83 13.35 -10.15
C GLU A 51 17.21 13.37 -10.83
N SER A 52 17.26 12.85 -12.05
CA SER A 52 18.42 12.87 -12.95
C SER A 52 17.95 12.85 -14.40
N GLY A 53 18.69 13.52 -15.29
CA GLY A 53 18.22 13.84 -16.64
C GLY A 53 17.38 15.12 -16.66
N GLU A 54 17.03 15.59 -17.86
CA GLU A 54 16.11 16.71 -18.04
C GLU A 54 14.68 16.17 -18.10
N GLU A 55 13.70 16.90 -17.54
CA GLU A 55 12.29 16.52 -17.63
C GLU A 55 11.88 16.47 -19.13
N GLU A 56 11.13 15.44 -19.52
CA GLU A 56 10.81 15.08 -20.93
C GLU A 56 11.97 14.45 -21.77
N SER A 57 13.16 14.18 -21.20
CA SER A 57 14.22 13.41 -21.89
C SER A 57 14.11 11.89 -21.68
N ASP A 58 14.59 11.10 -22.65
CA ASP A 58 14.62 9.62 -22.58
C ASP A 58 15.46 9.08 -21.40
N ASP A 59 16.44 9.85 -20.94
CA ASP A 59 17.31 9.53 -19.80
C ASP A 59 16.75 10.02 -18.45
N TYR A 60 15.52 10.58 -18.42
CA TYR A 60 14.90 11.07 -17.19
C TYR A 60 14.56 9.93 -16.23
N ALA A 61 15.18 9.95 -15.04
CA ALA A 61 14.90 9.01 -13.97
C ALA A 61 14.49 9.77 -12.69
N LYS A 62 13.44 9.26 -12.05
CA LYS A 62 12.85 9.81 -10.82
C LYS A 62 12.69 8.71 -9.78
N GLY A 63 13.23 8.93 -8.59
CA GLY A 63 13.17 8.02 -7.46
C GLY A 63 12.68 8.70 -6.18
N TYR A 64 12.10 7.92 -5.28
CA TYR A 64 11.51 8.40 -4.04
C TYR A 64 12.08 7.64 -2.84
N ARG A 65 12.42 8.36 -1.77
CA ARG A 65 12.77 7.77 -0.47
C ARG A 65 11.92 8.40 0.62
N VAL A 66 11.22 7.59 1.41
CA VAL A 66 10.42 8.05 2.54
C VAL A 66 11.25 7.93 3.81
N VAL A 67 11.34 9.01 4.58
CA VAL A 67 12.02 9.05 5.87
C VAL A 67 11.01 8.74 6.97
N THR A 68 11.09 7.55 7.55
CA THR A 68 10.13 7.02 8.53
C THR A 68 10.73 6.92 9.93
N ASN A 69 9.88 6.68 10.94
CA ASN A 69 10.33 6.10 12.21
C ASN A 69 10.33 4.55 12.13
N GLU A 70 10.88 3.88 13.14
CA GLU A 70 10.60 2.46 13.37
C GLU A 70 9.16 2.29 13.87
N GLY A 71 8.41 1.39 13.25
CA GLY A 71 7.04 1.11 13.64
C GLY A 71 6.09 0.88 12.47
N PRO A 72 4.77 0.93 12.70
CA PRO A 72 3.76 0.73 11.67
C PRO A 72 3.83 1.79 10.57
N LEU A 73 3.77 1.35 9.31
CA LEU A 73 3.68 2.21 8.13
C LEU A 73 2.23 2.34 7.67
N VAL A 74 1.74 3.58 7.58
CA VAL A 74 0.47 3.87 6.91
C VAL A 74 0.74 4.56 5.58
N ILE A 75 0.13 4.05 4.51
CA ILE A 75 0.09 4.65 3.18
C ILE A 75 -1.31 5.21 2.97
N LYS A 76 -1.39 6.48 2.58
CA LYS A 76 -2.63 7.19 2.28
C LYS A 76 -2.70 7.53 0.80
N LEU A 77 -3.77 7.07 0.15
CA LEU A 77 -4.10 7.44 -1.23
C LEU A 77 -5.21 8.48 -1.21
N GLY A 78 -5.00 9.62 -1.86
CA GLY A 78 -5.93 10.75 -1.92
C GLY A 78 -6.16 11.26 -3.34
N ASN A 79 -7.21 12.07 -3.51
CA ASN A 79 -7.50 12.78 -4.76
C ASN A 79 -7.59 11.89 -6.01
N ILE A 80 -7.96 10.62 -5.84
CA ILE A 80 -7.96 9.61 -6.91
C ILE A 80 -8.93 10.02 -8.01
N ARG A 81 -8.38 10.30 -9.20
CA ARG A 81 -9.10 10.68 -10.41
C ARG A 81 -8.73 9.74 -11.54
N ILE A 82 -9.74 9.22 -12.23
CA ILE A 82 -9.58 8.38 -13.41
C ILE A 82 -10.54 8.92 -14.47
N LYS A 83 -9.98 9.42 -15.57
CA LYS A 83 -10.72 9.98 -16.69
C LYS A 83 -10.49 9.12 -17.92
N ASN A 84 -11.54 8.45 -18.39
CA ASN A 84 -11.52 7.82 -19.71
C ASN A 84 -11.71 8.90 -20.80
N GLU A 85 -10.88 8.87 -21.82
CA GLU A 85 -10.88 9.90 -22.87
C GLU A 85 -12.07 9.80 -23.82
N ILE A 86 -12.65 8.61 -23.97
CA ILE A 86 -13.92 8.39 -24.67
C ILE A 86 -15.04 8.87 -23.75
N LYS A 87 -15.50 10.11 -23.99
CA LYS A 87 -16.58 10.77 -23.22
C LYS A 87 -17.81 9.87 -22.97
N ASN A 88 -18.20 9.07 -23.96
CA ASN A 88 -19.35 8.17 -23.88
C ASN A 88 -19.11 6.97 -22.94
N GLU A 89 -17.88 6.47 -22.83
CA GLU A 89 -17.54 5.44 -21.83
C GLU A 89 -17.40 6.05 -20.44
N SER A 90 -16.74 7.22 -20.34
CA SER A 90 -16.57 7.93 -19.07
C SER A 90 -17.90 8.24 -18.37
N SER A 91 -18.97 8.52 -19.13
CA SER A 91 -20.30 8.73 -18.56
C SER A 91 -20.97 7.44 -18.09
N ARG A 92 -20.65 6.28 -18.70
CA ARG A 92 -21.30 4.97 -18.50
C ARG A 92 -20.73 4.14 -17.35
N TYR A 93 -19.46 4.32 -17.00
CA TYR A 93 -18.77 3.53 -15.97
C TYR A 93 -18.44 4.34 -14.71
N GLU A 94 -18.43 3.67 -13.56
CA GLU A 94 -17.67 4.10 -12.38
C GLU A 94 -16.28 3.47 -12.45
N TYR A 95 -15.26 4.19 -11.97
CA TYR A 95 -13.87 3.75 -12.00
C TYR A 95 -13.32 3.58 -10.59
N ALA A 96 -12.33 2.71 -10.45
CA ALA A 96 -11.58 2.48 -9.23
C ALA A 96 -10.10 2.26 -9.56
N ILE A 97 -9.22 2.60 -8.62
CA ILE A 97 -7.80 2.24 -8.69
C ILE A 97 -7.56 0.94 -7.91
N GLY A 98 -6.87 0.02 -8.54
CA GLY A 98 -6.27 -1.15 -7.90
C GLY A 98 -5.03 -0.74 -7.14
N PHE A 99 -4.81 -1.25 -5.93
CA PHE A 99 -3.63 -0.93 -5.12
C PHE A 99 -3.14 -2.14 -4.32
N ALA A 100 -1.86 -2.47 -4.42
CA ALA A 100 -1.18 -3.44 -3.56
C ALA A 100 0.24 -2.97 -3.22
N VAL A 101 0.78 -3.47 -2.12
CA VAL A 101 2.18 -3.26 -1.72
C VAL A 101 2.88 -4.61 -1.64
N ASP A 102 4.06 -4.67 -2.23
CA ASP A 102 4.97 -5.82 -2.23
C ASP A 102 6.35 -5.42 -1.69
N ASN A 103 7.07 -6.39 -1.12
CA ASN A 103 8.45 -6.29 -0.62
C ASN A 103 9.51 -6.54 -1.71
N GLU A 104 9.10 -7.07 -2.87
CA GLU A 104 9.94 -7.41 -4.01
C GLU A 104 9.27 -6.93 -5.31
N ALA A 105 10.02 -6.83 -6.40
CA ALA A 105 9.49 -6.38 -7.68
C ALA A 105 8.49 -7.41 -8.25
N PRO A 106 7.20 -7.08 -8.43
CA PRO A 106 6.19 -8.07 -8.78
C PRO A 106 6.18 -8.41 -10.27
N GLU A 107 6.36 -9.70 -10.58
CA GLU A 107 6.23 -10.27 -11.93
C GLU A 107 4.83 -10.86 -12.12
N TYR A 108 4.26 -10.75 -13.32
CA TYR A 108 2.89 -11.16 -13.61
C TYR A 108 2.79 -11.93 -14.94
N PHE A 109 2.12 -13.08 -14.94
CA PHE A 109 1.91 -13.87 -16.17
C PHE A 109 1.03 -13.21 -17.23
N HIS A 110 0.03 -12.41 -16.82
CA HIS A 110 -0.97 -11.79 -17.68
C HIS A 110 -1.39 -10.43 -17.12
N ASP A 111 -1.82 -9.47 -17.94
CA ASP A 111 -2.11 -8.08 -17.51
C ASP A 111 -3.27 -7.95 -16.52
N TYR A 112 -4.22 -8.88 -16.55
CA TYR A 112 -5.35 -8.94 -15.61
C TYR A 112 -5.01 -9.63 -14.28
N SER A 113 -3.85 -10.27 -14.15
CA SER A 113 -3.45 -10.95 -12.92
C SER A 113 -3.30 -9.95 -11.78
N THR A 114 -3.96 -10.20 -10.65
CA THR A 114 -3.89 -9.35 -9.45
C THR A 114 -2.80 -9.79 -8.50
N ILE A 115 -2.46 -11.09 -8.51
CA ILE A 115 -1.41 -11.72 -7.69
C ILE A 115 -0.18 -11.97 -8.58
N PRO A 116 1.03 -11.60 -8.13
CA PRO A 116 2.27 -11.85 -8.86
C PRO A 116 2.66 -13.34 -8.84
N SER A 117 3.51 -13.75 -9.78
CA SER A 117 3.98 -15.13 -9.94
C SER A 117 5.22 -15.47 -9.12
N ASN A 118 6.00 -14.46 -8.74
CA ASN A 118 7.28 -14.61 -8.05
C ASN A 118 7.20 -14.36 -6.53
N ILE A 119 6.10 -13.79 -6.01
CA ILE A 119 5.96 -13.38 -4.61
C ILE A 119 4.73 -14.01 -3.97
N GLU A 120 4.90 -14.61 -2.78
CA GLU A 120 3.78 -14.98 -1.90
C GLU A 120 3.30 -13.71 -1.15
N ARG A 121 2.35 -12.98 -1.75
CA ARG A 121 1.80 -11.75 -1.15
C ARG A 121 0.94 -12.06 0.06
N ASP A 122 1.13 -11.30 1.14
CA ASP A 122 0.16 -11.23 2.24
C ASP A 122 -1.10 -10.49 1.78
N GLY A 123 -2.25 -11.18 1.76
CA GLY A 123 -3.52 -10.64 1.29
C GLY A 123 -3.60 -10.48 -0.23
N THR A 124 -4.43 -9.54 -0.67
CA THR A 124 -4.82 -9.38 -2.08
C THR A 124 -4.53 -7.96 -2.61
N LEU A 125 -5.28 -7.47 -3.59
CA LEU A 125 -5.16 -6.11 -4.14
C LEU A 125 -6.43 -5.33 -3.81
N TRP A 126 -6.28 -4.14 -3.22
CA TRP A 126 -7.38 -3.21 -2.94
C TRP A 126 -8.02 -2.73 -4.23
N THR A 127 -9.33 -2.47 -4.21
CA THR A 127 -10.01 -1.74 -5.30
C THR A 127 -10.73 -0.54 -4.69
N ILE A 128 -10.24 0.65 -4.99
CA ILE A 128 -10.57 1.89 -4.30
C ILE A 128 -11.35 2.80 -5.25
N PRO A 129 -12.61 3.17 -4.95
CA PRO A 129 -13.41 4.03 -5.83
C PRO A 129 -12.72 5.37 -6.13
N ALA A 130 -12.66 5.73 -7.41
CA ALA A 130 -12.12 6.99 -7.90
C ALA A 130 -13.21 8.06 -8.06
N ASN A 131 -12.80 9.30 -8.34
CA ASN A 131 -13.65 10.43 -8.70
C ASN A 131 -14.65 10.90 -7.61
N ASN A 132 -14.43 10.52 -6.35
CA ASN A 132 -15.30 10.87 -5.22
C ASN A 132 -14.69 11.90 -4.24
N GLY A 133 -13.48 12.41 -4.52
CA GLY A 133 -12.77 13.38 -3.66
C GLY A 133 -12.37 12.84 -2.28
N THR A 134 -12.44 11.53 -2.06
CA THR A 134 -12.11 10.89 -0.77
C THR A 134 -10.63 10.50 -0.72
N SER A 135 -10.10 10.35 0.51
CA SER A 135 -8.79 9.74 0.75
C SER A 135 -8.93 8.52 1.67
N TYR A 136 -8.07 7.52 1.46
CA TYR A 136 -8.11 6.24 2.15
C TYR A 136 -6.73 5.92 2.73
N ASN A 137 -6.70 5.46 3.98
CA ASN A 137 -5.49 5.06 4.67
C ASN A 137 -5.40 3.53 4.73
N PHE A 138 -4.20 2.99 4.49
CA PHE A 138 -3.90 1.56 4.44
C PHE A 138 -2.63 1.29 5.24
N ASP A 139 -2.66 0.25 6.05
CA ASP A 139 -1.53 -0.25 6.82
C ASP A 139 -1.27 -1.74 6.53
N GLN A 140 -2.04 -2.33 5.59
CA GLN A 140 -1.90 -3.69 5.08
C GLN A 140 -2.67 -3.85 3.75
N ASN A 141 -2.35 -4.90 2.99
CA ASN A 141 -3.15 -5.35 1.85
C ASN A 141 -4.54 -5.87 2.35
N PRO A 142 -5.59 -5.97 1.50
CA PRO A 142 -6.89 -6.45 1.93
C PRO A 142 -6.84 -7.96 2.18
N ASN A 143 -7.38 -8.38 3.32
CA ASN A 143 -7.28 -9.77 3.83
C ASN A 143 -5.83 -10.23 4.06
N ALA A 144 -4.90 -9.30 4.25
CA ALA A 144 -3.58 -9.60 4.79
C ALA A 144 -3.66 -9.94 6.29
N LYS A 145 -2.71 -10.74 6.75
CA LYS A 145 -2.57 -11.16 8.14
C LYS A 145 -1.72 -10.19 8.97
N TYR A 146 -0.79 -9.48 8.33
CA TYR A 146 0.21 -8.64 8.98
C TYR A 146 0.13 -7.18 8.52
N GLN A 147 0.27 -6.28 9.49
CA GLN A 147 0.48 -4.85 9.27
C GLN A 147 1.87 -4.61 8.65
N TRP A 148 2.00 -3.61 7.79
CA TRP A 148 3.28 -3.15 7.26
C TRP A 148 4.08 -2.43 8.36
N MET A 149 5.30 -2.89 8.59
CA MET A 149 6.20 -2.37 9.61
C MET A 149 7.51 -1.90 8.97
N VAL A 150 8.14 -0.87 9.53
CA VAL A 150 9.50 -0.43 9.18
C VAL A 150 10.41 -0.62 10.37
N LYS A 151 11.62 -1.12 10.13
CA LYS A 151 12.66 -1.32 11.13
C LYS A 151 14.03 -1.07 10.52
N LYS A 152 15.03 -0.70 11.34
CA LYS A 152 16.43 -0.65 10.88
C LYS A 152 16.89 -2.06 10.49
N ALA A 153 17.56 -2.15 9.34
CA ALA A 153 18.29 -3.34 8.91
C ALA A 153 19.58 -3.50 9.72
N LEU A 154 20.24 -4.65 9.59
CA LEU A 154 21.54 -4.90 10.22
C LEU A 154 22.65 -4.10 9.50
N ASP A 155 23.71 -3.73 10.23
CA ASP A 155 24.78 -2.88 9.69
C ASP A 155 25.47 -3.50 8.46
N GLU A 156 25.95 -2.67 7.54
CA GLU A 156 26.70 -3.13 6.35
C GLU A 156 27.98 -3.90 6.77
N GLY A 157 28.15 -5.11 6.25
CA GLY A 157 29.21 -6.04 6.62
C GLY A 157 28.86 -6.99 7.78
N TYR A 158 27.71 -6.80 8.45
CA TYR A 158 27.21 -7.73 9.46
C TYR A 158 26.56 -8.95 8.78
N LYS A 159 27.12 -10.14 9.02
CA LYS A 159 26.55 -11.39 8.51
C LYS A 159 25.50 -11.92 9.49
N PRO A 160 24.20 -11.93 9.14
CA PRO A 160 23.17 -12.38 10.05
C PRO A 160 23.32 -13.88 10.35
N THR A 161 23.03 -14.26 11.59
CA THR A 161 23.00 -15.68 11.99
C THR A 161 21.86 -16.41 11.29
N GLU A 162 21.95 -17.75 11.24
CA GLU A 162 20.85 -18.59 10.76
C GLU A 162 19.52 -18.36 11.48
N GLU A 163 19.53 -17.94 12.75
CA GLU A 163 18.31 -17.58 13.46
C GLU A 163 17.77 -16.24 12.97
N GLU A 164 18.58 -15.19 12.90
CA GLU A 164 18.17 -13.85 12.45
C GLU A 164 17.61 -13.87 11.01
N LEU A 165 18.23 -14.65 10.10
CA LEU A 165 17.68 -14.90 8.76
C LEU A 165 16.31 -15.58 8.81
N LYS A 166 16.09 -16.53 9.73
CA LYS A 166 14.77 -17.18 9.92
C LYS A 166 13.74 -16.24 10.53
N LEU A 167 14.15 -15.21 11.28
CA LEU A 167 13.28 -14.11 11.74
C LEU A 167 13.03 -13.05 10.65
N GLY A 168 13.69 -13.15 9.49
CA GLY A 168 13.57 -12.22 8.37
C GLY A 168 14.32 -10.90 8.57
N MET A 169 15.44 -10.91 9.29
CA MET A 169 16.37 -9.78 9.35
C MET A 169 17.29 -9.79 8.13
N GLU A 170 17.52 -8.61 7.54
CA GLU A 170 18.42 -8.42 6.39
C GLU A 170 19.61 -7.52 6.75
N GLU A 171 20.74 -7.75 6.08
CA GLU A 171 21.91 -6.86 6.06
C GLU A 171 21.61 -5.62 5.20
N THR A 172 22.12 -4.46 5.59
CA THR A 172 21.98 -3.22 4.80
C THR A 172 22.65 -3.38 3.44
N SER A 173 21.87 -3.30 2.38
CA SER A 173 22.27 -3.49 0.98
C SER A 173 21.70 -2.40 0.07
N GLN A 174 22.04 -2.45 -1.22
CA GLN A 174 21.45 -1.55 -2.21
C GLN A 174 19.94 -1.71 -2.40
N ASN A 175 19.35 -2.84 -2.01
CA ASN A 175 17.91 -3.14 -2.20
C ASN A 175 17.10 -3.12 -0.89
N THR A 176 17.77 -3.06 0.26
CA THR A 176 17.16 -3.00 1.59
C THR A 176 16.14 -1.86 1.71
N GLY A 177 14.99 -2.17 2.29
CA GLY A 177 13.89 -1.21 2.46
C GLY A 177 13.20 -0.77 1.16
N LEU A 178 13.39 -1.45 0.03
CA LEU A 178 12.55 -1.22 -1.16
C LEU A 178 11.17 -1.83 -0.96
N ILE A 179 10.13 -1.06 -1.29
CA ILE A 179 8.75 -1.52 -1.45
C ILE A 179 8.23 -1.14 -2.83
N TYR A 180 7.30 -1.94 -3.35
CA TYR A 180 6.74 -1.77 -4.69
C TYR A 180 5.23 -1.55 -4.57
N LEU A 181 4.77 -0.36 -4.96
CA LEU A 181 3.35 -0.02 -4.95
C LEU A 181 2.81 -0.27 -6.36
N THR A 182 1.93 -1.28 -6.49
CA THR A 182 1.34 -1.67 -7.77
C THR A 182 -0.04 -1.07 -7.95
N PHE A 183 -0.25 -0.38 -9.07
CA PHE A 183 -1.51 0.27 -9.44
C PHE A 183 -2.09 -0.26 -10.74
N MET A 184 -3.41 -0.39 -10.79
CA MET A 184 -4.16 -0.97 -11.92
C MET A 184 -5.49 -0.21 -12.10
N VAL A 185 -6.07 -0.20 -13.31
CA VAL A 185 -7.37 0.46 -13.55
C VAL A 185 -8.53 -0.53 -13.52
N TYR A 186 -9.58 -0.19 -12.77
CA TYR A 186 -10.80 -0.97 -12.63
C TYR A 186 -12.03 -0.15 -13.00
N ARG A 187 -13.09 -0.82 -13.50
CA ARG A 187 -14.38 -0.20 -13.82
C ARG A 187 -15.56 -1.10 -13.46
N LYS A 188 -16.74 -0.51 -13.28
CA LYS A 188 -18.04 -1.21 -13.28
C LYS A 188 -19.09 -0.35 -13.95
N LEU A 189 -20.14 -0.96 -14.48
CA LEU A 189 -21.26 -0.22 -15.07
C LEU A 189 -21.94 0.64 -14.00
N LYS A 190 -22.28 1.89 -14.31
CA LYS A 190 -23.19 2.66 -13.45
C LYS A 190 -24.57 1.99 -13.47
N PRO A 191 -25.29 1.97 -12.34
CA PRO A 191 -26.70 1.58 -12.34
C PRO A 191 -27.49 2.56 -13.22
N GLU A 192 -28.46 2.05 -13.98
CA GLU A 192 -29.41 2.93 -14.67
C GLU A 192 -30.21 3.76 -13.64
N PRO A 193 -30.61 5.00 -13.96
CA PRO A 193 -31.37 5.84 -13.04
C PRO A 193 -32.78 5.28 -12.83
N VAL A 194 -32.95 4.48 -11.78
CA VAL A 194 -34.27 4.03 -11.30
C VAL A 194 -35.02 5.22 -10.73
N PHE A 195 -36.01 5.72 -11.47
CA PHE A 195 -36.95 6.70 -10.96
C PHE A 195 -37.91 6.04 -9.96
N ASN A 196 -37.78 6.36 -8.66
CA ASN A 196 -38.95 6.67 -7.80
C ASN A 196 -38.61 7.22 -6.39
N THR A 197 -39.21 8.37 -6.08
CA THR A 197 -39.66 8.94 -4.78
C THR A 197 -38.85 8.79 -3.47
N ARG A 198 -38.36 9.96 -2.99
CA ARG A 198 -38.36 10.52 -1.60
C ARG A 198 -37.93 9.64 -0.39
N GLY A 199 -36.86 10.08 0.30
CA GLY A 199 -36.57 9.77 1.71
C GLY A 199 -35.26 10.41 2.19
N ALA A 200 -35.13 10.81 3.47
CA ALA A 200 -33.97 11.58 3.97
C ALA A 200 -33.31 11.00 5.25
N THR A 201 -31.97 10.98 5.27
CA THR A 201 -30.97 10.99 6.38
C THR A 201 -31.13 10.20 7.71
N ARG A 202 -30.03 9.49 8.06
CA ARG A 202 -29.48 9.10 9.40
C ARG A 202 -30.11 7.92 10.19
N GLY A 203 -29.26 6.99 10.66
CA GLY A 203 -29.57 5.90 11.62
C GLY A 203 -28.48 4.80 11.65
N SER A 204 -28.36 3.99 12.73
CA SER A 204 -27.20 3.10 13.00
C SER A 204 -27.50 1.69 13.56
N SER A 205 -26.56 0.75 13.30
CA SER A 205 -26.19 -0.45 14.11
C SER A 205 -27.02 -1.75 14.10
N GLY A 206 -26.30 -2.88 13.98
CA GLY A 206 -26.76 -4.27 14.22
C GLY A 206 -25.72 -5.30 13.72
N ALA A 207 -24.85 -5.80 14.61
CA ALA A 207 -23.51 -6.36 14.34
C ALA A 207 -23.16 -7.54 15.29
N ARG A 208 -22.08 -8.34 15.16
CA ARG A 208 -20.93 -8.34 14.21
C ARG A 208 -21.26 -9.13 12.91
N PHE A 209 -20.97 -10.42 12.68
CA PHE A 209 -20.26 -11.49 13.40
C PHE A 209 -19.88 -12.57 12.36
N GLY A 210 -18.75 -13.28 12.40
CA GLY A 210 -17.65 -13.38 13.38
C GLY A 210 -17.27 -14.85 13.62
N TYR A 211 -16.07 -15.23 14.09
CA TYR A 211 -14.81 -14.48 14.27
C TYR A 211 -14.00 -14.49 12.94
N GLY A 212 -12.68 -14.24 12.81
CA GLY A 212 -11.59 -13.96 13.76
C GLY A 212 -10.86 -15.21 14.29
N ASN A 213 -9.60 -15.14 14.77
CA ASN A 213 -8.72 -13.98 14.93
C ASN A 213 -7.36 -14.15 14.18
N GLU A 214 -6.95 -13.02 13.61
CA GLU A 214 -6.02 -12.71 12.51
C GLU A 214 -6.26 -11.20 12.28
N VAL A 215 -5.34 -10.39 11.74
CA VAL A 215 -5.58 -8.92 11.70
C VAL A 215 -6.57 -8.56 10.59
N GLU A 216 -7.86 -8.51 10.93
CA GLU A 216 -8.91 -8.19 9.98
C GLU A 216 -8.77 -6.77 9.41
N SER A 217 -9.10 -6.64 8.12
CA SER A 217 -9.40 -5.37 7.45
C SER A 217 -10.89 -5.34 7.11
N ALA A 218 -11.55 -4.19 7.21
CA ALA A 218 -12.94 -4.00 6.77
C ALA A 218 -13.15 -4.10 5.22
N SER A 219 -12.27 -4.81 4.51
CA SER A 219 -12.36 -5.02 3.06
C SER A 219 -13.57 -5.86 2.70
N VAL A 220 -14.28 -5.46 1.65
CA VAL A 220 -15.38 -6.22 1.05
C VAL A 220 -15.01 -6.60 -0.37
N LYS A 221 -15.53 -7.73 -0.87
CA LYS A 221 -15.27 -8.18 -2.23
C LYS A 221 -15.66 -7.08 -3.24
N SER A 222 -14.70 -6.66 -4.06
CA SER A 222 -14.91 -5.66 -5.10
C SER A 222 -15.95 -6.15 -6.12
N THR A 223 -16.76 -5.20 -6.61
CA THR A 223 -17.68 -5.37 -7.74
C THR A 223 -17.15 -4.70 -9.02
N PHE A 224 -15.94 -4.15 -8.98
CA PHE A 224 -15.27 -3.61 -10.15
C PHE A 224 -14.43 -4.69 -10.84
N GLU A 225 -14.42 -4.64 -12.16
CA GLU A 225 -13.67 -5.53 -13.04
C GLU A 225 -12.47 -4.78 -13.63
N TYR A 226 -11.39 -5.51 -13.91
CA TYR A 226 -10.18 -4.94 -14.49
C TYR A 226 -10.45 -4.36 -15.90
N VAL A 227 -9.88 -3.20 -16.21
CA VAL A 227 -10.01 -2.59 -17.53
C VAL A 227 -8.98 -3.20 -18.48
N SER A 228 -9.43 -4.13 -19.32
CA SER A 228 -8.60 -4.79 -20.32
C SER A 228 -7.88 -3.79 -21.23
N GLY A 229 -6.62 -4.08 -21.52
CA GLY A 229 -5.74 -3.23 -22.32
C GLY A 229 -5.15 -2.02 -21.58
N THR A 230 -5.45 -1.82 -20.29
CA THR A 230 -4.65 -0.90 -19.46
C THR A 230 -3.39 -1.57 -18.95
N GLU A 231 -2.33 -0.80 -18.80
CA GLU A 231 -1.06 -1.22 -18.25
C GLU A 231 -1.07 -1.05 -16.73
N ARG A 232 -0.19 -1.79 -16.04
CA ARG A 232 0.07 -1.56 -14.63
C ARG A 232 1.10 -0.47 -14.47
N TYR A 233 0.93 0.32 -13.43
CA TYR A 233 1.95 1.24 -12.96
C TYR A 233 2.56 0.68 -11.67
N VAL A 234 3.85 0.34 -11.69
CA VAL A 234 4.57 -0.15 -10.51
C VAL A 234 5.56 0.93 -10.07
N LEU A 235 5.38 1.42 -8.85
CA LEU A 235 6.18 2.49 -8.27
C LEU A 235 7.12 1.92 -7.20
N PRO A 236 8.44 1.83 -7.46
CA PRO A 236 9.43 1.51 -6.44
C PRO A 236 9.63 2.71 -5.51
N ILE A 237 9.60 2.45 -4.20
CA ILE A 237 9.84 3.45 -3.15
C ILE A 237 10.84 2.85 -2.16
N ARG A 238 11.85 3.62 -1.75
CA ARG A 238 12.75 3.22 -0.68
C ARG A 238 12.28 3.77 0.66
N LEU A 239 12.30 2.96 1.70
CA LEU A 239 12.12 3.39 3.08
C LEU A 239 13.50 3.62 3.72
N ARG A 240 13.62 4.66 4.53
CA ARG A 240 14.77 4.88 5.42
C ARG A 240 14.25 5.24 6.79
N VAL A 241 14.68 4.52 7.82
CA VAL A 241 14.42 4.92 9.20
C VAL A 241 15.30 6.12 9.56
N SER A 242 14.71 7.14 10.19
CA SER A 242 15.42 8.30 10.71
C SER A 242 16.48 7.91 11.75
N ASP A 243 17.60 8.62 11.75
CA ASP A 243 18.68 8.41 12.70
C ASP A 243 18.18 8.73 14.14
N ASP A 244 17.31 9.74 14.28
CA ASP A 244 16.64 10.16 15.52
C ASP A 244 15.48 9.24 15.96
N SER A 245 15.11 8.23 15.15
CA SER A 245 14.02 7.31 15.51
C SER A 245 14.36 6.52 16.78
N ALA A 246 13.41 6.49 17.72
CA ALA A 246 13.46 5.57 18.86
C ALA A 246 13.59 4.12 18.37
N ILE A 247 14.41 3.34 19.07
CA ILE A 247 14.55 1.90 18.80
C ILE A 247 13.32 1.17 19.34
N SER A 248 12.67 0.39 18.49
CA SER A 248 11.47 -0.34 18.84
C SER A 248 11.77 -1.82 19.13
N ASN A 249 11.00 -2.45 20.03
CA ASN A 249 10.94 -3.92 20.13
C ASN A 249 9.87 -4.49 19.17
N ILE A 250 9.52 -3.73 18.13
CA ILE A 250 8.51 -4.09 17.14
C ILE A 250 9.10 -5.14 16.19
N ASN A 251 8.28 -6.14 15.90
CA ASN A 251 8.58 -7.22 14.96
C ASN A 251 8.45 -6.71 13.53
N CYS A 252 9.49 -6.91 12.72
CA CYS A 252 9.49 -6.67 11.28
C CYS A 252 10.27 -7.83 10.64
N SER A 253 9.70 -8.45 9.60
CA SER A 253 10.29 -9.62 8.94
C SER A 253 10.10 -9.50 7.43
N GLN A 254 11.17 -9.71 6.68
CA GLN A 254 11.19 -9.64 5.22
C GLN A 254 10.23 -10.62 4.53
N HIS A 255 9.92 -11.76 5.16
CA HIS A 255 9.06 -12.82 4.59
C HIS A 255 7.94 -13.26 5.54
N LEU A 256 6.82 -13.70 4.97
CA LEU A 256 5.64 -14.26 5.66
C LEU A 256 6.00 -15.34 6.70
N LYS A 257 6.92 -16.24 6.34
CA LYS A 257 7.40 -17.32 7.22
C LYS A 257 8.07 -16.77 8.50
N GLY A 258 8.93 -15.77 8.37
CA GLY A 258 9.57 -15.12 9.52
C GLY A 258 8.57 -14.32 10.35
N ALA A 259 7.62 -13.64 9.71
CA ALA A 259 6.54 -12.93 10.41
C ALA A 259 5.72 -13.89 11.29
N SER A 260 5.40 -15.08 10.76
CA SER A 260 4.69 -16.14 11.51
C SER A 260 5.50 -16.70 12.68
N LEU A 261 6.81 -16.89 12.51
CA LEU A 261 7.70 -17.39 13.55
C LEU A 261 7.87 -16.37 14.68
N ASN A 262 7.97 -15.09 14.34
CA ASN A 262 8.09 -13.99 15.30
C ASN A 262 6.77 -13.77 16.07
N ALA A 263 5.62 -13.92 15.42
CA ALA A 263 4.31 -13.90 16.07
C ALA A 263 4.17 -15.06 17.08
N LEU A 264 4.58 -16.28 16.70
CA LEU A 264 4.58 -17.45 17.59
C LEU A 264 5.54 -17.28 18.78
N ARG A 265 6.75 -16.73 18.55
CA ARG A 265 7.72 -16.41 19.62
C ARG A 265 7.14 -15.39 20.60
N ARG A 266 6.45 -14.33 20.14
CA ARG A 266 5.76 -13.37 21.03
C ARG A 266 4.70 -14.06 21.88
N GLN A 267 3.80 -14.84 21.27
CA GLN A 267 2.74 -15.56 21.97
C GLN A 267 3.27 -16.53 23.04
N THR A 268 4.33 -17.27 22.74
CA THR A 268 4.94 -18.22 23.69
C THR A 268 5.74 -17.53 24.80
N MET A 269 6.35 -16.37 24.56
CA MET A 269 6.99 -15.56 25.60
C MET A 269 6.01 -14.84 26.54
N THR A 270 4.76 -14.61 26.10
CA THR A 270 3.71 -13.99 26.93
C THR A 270 2.93 -14.96 27.81
N VAL A 271 3.22 -16.27 27.78
CA VAL A 271 2.61 -17.22 28.72
C VAL A 271 3.45 -17.24 30.01
N PRO A 272 2.94 -16.74 31.16
CA PRO A 272 3.62 -16.95 32.42
C PRO A 272 3.48 -18.42 32.85
N PHE A 273 4.59 -18.98 33.34
CA PHE A 273 4.58 -20.14 34.23
C PHE A 273 4.33 -19.68 35.68
#